data_AF-A0A923KNH2-F1
#
_entry.id   AF-A0A923KNH2-F1
#
_cell.length_a   1.000
_cell.length_b   1.000
_cell.length_c   1.000
_cell.angle_alpha   90.00
_cell.angle_beta   90.00
_cell.angle_gamma   90.00
#
_symmetry.space_group_name_H-M   'P 1'
#
loop_
_entity.id
_entity.type
_entity.pdbx_description
1 polymer ?
#
loop_
_entity_poly.entity_id
_entity_poly.type
_entity_poly.pdbx_seq_one_letter_code
_entity_poly.pdbx_strand_id
1 'polypeptide(L)' 'MFPPLSLGTPFTLFSIPHKHRSAKSLDYLKLMLSDYVNWYNNIRIHSSLGYLTPMSFRELAYKKVV' A
#
# COMPACT_ATOMS: atom_id res chain seq x y z
N MET A 1 4.24 -9.65 -6.33
CA MET A 1 4.83 -8.78 -7.37
C MET A 1 4.65 -7.34 -6.89
N PHE A 2 5.73 -6.66 -6.50
CA PHE A 2 5.66 -5.21 -6.28
C PHE A 2 5.12 -4.55 -7.54
N PRO A 3 4.25 -3.52 -7.47
CA PRO A 3 3.88 -2.80 -8.67
C PRO A 3 5.18 -2.30 -9.32
N PRO A 4 5.36 -2.48 -10.64
CA PRO A 4 6.53 -1.96 -11.31
C PRO A 4 6.62 -0.46 -11.01
N LEU A 5 7.82 0.01 -10.65
CA LEU A 5 8.14 1.42 -10.45
C LEU A 5 8.04 2.16 -11.81
N SER A 6 6.82 2.30 -12.31
CA SER A 6 6.47 3.11 -13.47
C SER A 6 6.28 4.53 -12.96
N LEU A 7 7.08 5.45 -13.51
CA LEU A 7 6.99 6.88 -13.27
C LEU A 7 5.55 7.33 -13.55
N GLY A 8 4.83 7.79 -12.51
CA GLY A 8 3.43 8.22 -12.63
C GLY A 8 2.41 7.42 -11.82
N THR A 9 2.82 6.38 -11.09
CA THR A 9 1.94 5.69 -10.14
C THR A 9 1.95 6.39 -8.76
N PRO A 10 0.87 6.32 -7.96
CA PRO A 10 0.83 6.89 -6.60
C PRO A 10 2.01 6.41 -5.73
N PHE A 11 2.45 5.18 -5.96
CA PHE A 11 3.58 4.56 -5.28
C PHE A 11 4.92 5.24 -5.60
N THR A 12 5.11 5.74 -6.83
CA THR A 12 6.31 6.51 -7.19
C THR A 12 6.35 7.86 -6.50
N LEU A 13 5.23 8.59 -6.43
CA LEU A 13 5.16 9.88 -5.72
C LEU A 13 5.51 9.73 -4.24
N PHE A 14 5.04 8.64 -3.63
CA PHE A 14 5.34 8.29 -2.24
C PHE A 14 6.80 7.87 -2.03
N SER A 15 7.46 7.26 -3.03
CA SER A 15 8.85 6.78 -2.92
C SER A 15 9.93 7.85 -3.15
N ILE A 16 9.59 8.96 -3.84
CA ILE A 16 10.53 10.03 -4.20
C ILE A 16 11.21 10.71 -2.99
N PRO A 17 10.55 11.01 -1.85
CA PRO A 17 11.24 11.60 -0.70
C PRO A 17 12.19 10.62 0.02
N HIS A 18 12.05 9.31 -0.20
CA HIS A 18 12.83 8.28 0.51
C HIS A 18 14.07 7.81 -0.26
N LYS A 19 14.34 8.36 -1.45
CA LYS A 19 15.50 7.97 -2.26
C LYS A 19 16.77 8.67 -1.80
N HIS A 20 17.24 8.39 -0.59
CA HIS A 20 18.66 8.54 -0.28
C HIS A 20 19.10 7.50 0.77
N ARG A 21 20.18 6.79 0.40
CA ARG A 21 21.15 6.09 1.27
C ARG A 21 20.85 4.61 1.59
N SER A 22 21.68 3.73 1.00
CA SER A 22 22.03 2.37 1.41
C SER A 22 21.05 1.68 2.38
N ALA A 23 20.21 0.79 1.84
CA ALA A 23 19.26 -0.07 2.55
C ALA A 23 19.93 -1.06 3.53
N LYS A 24 20.38 -0.57 4.69
CA LYS A 24 20.94 -1.39 5.79
C LYS A 24 20.39 -1.06 7.17
N SER A 25 19.56 -0.02 7.33
CA SER A 25 18.96 0.32 8.62
C SER A 25 17.59 -0.34 8.79
N LEU A 26 17.36 -0.90 9.98
CA LEU A 26 16.06 -1.44 10.42
C LEU A 26 14.93 -0.41 10.25
N ASP A 27 15.22 0.87 10.47
CA ASP A 27 14.22 1.94 10.40
C ASP A 27 13.73 2.18 8.98
N TYR A 28 14.61 2.04 7.99
CA TYR A 28 14.23 2.12 6.58
C TYR A 28 13.30 0.95 6.19
N LEU A 29 13.59 -0.26 6.66
CA LEU A 29 12.74 -1.42 6.42
C LEU A 29 11.36 -1.25 7.05
N LYS A 30 11.30 -0.76 8.28
CA LYS A 30 10.04 -0.47 8.97
C LYS A 30 9.20 0.56 8.21
N LEU A 31 9.83 1.62 7.73
CA LEU A 31 9.17 2.66 6.94
C LEU A 31 8.62 2.09 5.63
N MET A 32 9.46 1.42 4.85
CA MET A 32 9.02 0.78 3.59
C MET A 32 7.87 -0.22 3.81
N LEU A 33 7.89 -0.94 4.95
CA LEU A 33 6.83 -1.87 5.32
C LEU A 33 5.54 -1.14 5.72
N SER A 34 5.61 -0.06 6.51
CA SER A 34 4.42 0.71 6.86
C SER A 34 3.73 1.28 5.63
N ASP A 35 4.53 1.74 4.68
CA ASP A 35 4.03 2.33 3.43
C ASP A 35 3.40 1.28 2.53
N TYR A 36 4.02 0.09 2.47
CA TYR A 36 3.45 -1.07 1.80
C TYR A 36 2.09 -1.47 2.39
N VAL A 37 2.02 -1.60 3.72
CA VAL A 37 0.79 -1.98 4.42
C VAL A 37 -0.31 -0.95 4.19
N ASN A 38 0.03 0.35 4.26
CA ASN A 38 -0.93 1.42 3.99
C ASN A 38 -1.45 1.36 2.54
N TRP A 39 -0.56 1.22 1.56
CA TRP A 39 -0.96 1.09 0.16
C TRP A 39 -1.85 -0.13 -0.06
N TYR A 40 -1.47 -1.30 0.49
CA TYR A 40 -2.24 -2.52 0.34
C TYR A 40 -3.65 -2.40 0.91
N ASN A 41 -3.79 -1.80 2.09
CA ASN A 41 -5.08 -1.72 2.78
C ASN A 41 -6.00 -0.63 2.22
N ASN A 42 -5.43 0.52 1.84
CA ASN A 42 -6.21 1.74 1.58
C ASN A 42 -6.19 2.21 0.12
N ILE A 43 -5.19 1.84 -0.68
CA ILE A 43 -5.00 2.36 -2.05
C ILE A 43 -5.18 1.24 -3.08
N ARG A 44 -4.79 0.00 -2.75
CA ARG A 44 -4.83 -1.15 -3.65
C ARG A 44 -6.28 -1.53 -3.93
N ILE A 45 -6.63 -1.57 -5.22
CA ILE A 45 -7.96 -1.95 -5.70
C ILE A 45 -7.91 -3.41 -6.19
N HIS A 46 -8.88 -4.24 -5.76
CA HIS A 46 -9.00 -5.63 -6.21
C HIS A 46 -10.23 -5.90 -7.03
N SER A 47 -10.05 -6.41 -8.25
CA SER A 47 -11.14 -6.97 -9.05
C SER A 47 -11.91 -8.06 -8.30
N SER A 48 -11.22 -8.95 -7.58
CA SER A 48 -11.87 -10.01 -6.78
C SER A 48 -12.66 -9.48 -5.57
N LEU A 49 -12.39 -8.27 -5.09
CA LEU A 49 -13.16 -7.61 -4.02
C LEU A 49 -14.21 -6.65 -4.59
N GLY A 50 -14.56 -6.77 -5.88
CA GLY A 50 -15.52 -5.87 -6.52
C GLY A 50 -14.99 -4.44 -6.70
N TYR A 51 -13.69 -4.28 -6.95
CA TYR A 51 -13.00 -2.99 -7.03
C TYR A 51 -12.99 -2.18 -5.73
N LEU A 52 -13.21 -2.86 -4.60
CA LEU A 52 -13.04 -2.29 -3.28
C LEU A 52 -11.60 -2.49 -2.79
N THR A 53 -11.20 -1.61 -1.87
CA THR A 53 -9.95 -1.78 -1.12
C THR A 53 -10.15 -2.83 -0.02
N PRO A 54 -9.09 -3.53 0.41
CA PRO A 54 -9.22 -4.52 1.49
C PRO A 54 -9.81 -3.94 2.78
N MET A 55 -9.50 -2.69 3.13
CA MET A 55 -10.05 -2.02 4.30
C MET A 55 -11.55 -1.72 4.15
N SER A 56 -11.96 -1.14 3.02
CA SER A 56 -13.39 -0.87 2.75
C SER A 56 -14.22 -2.15 2.66
N PHE A 57 -13.68 -3.22 2.07
CA PHE A 57 -14.32 -4.53 2.05
C PHE A 57 -14.52 -5.07 3.46
N ARG A 58 -13.51 -4.94 4.33
CA ARG A 58 -13.61 -5.31 5.74
C ARG A 58 -14.74 -4.53 6.42
N GLU A 59 -14.77 -3.21 6.32
CA GLU A 59 -15.82 -2.38 6.92
C GLU A 59 -17.23 -2.77 6.45
N LEU A 60 -17.41 -3.05 5.15
CA LEU A 60 -18.67 -3.54 4.61
C LEU A 60 -19.05 -4.92 5.17
N ALA A 61 -18.07 -5.82 5.31
CA ALA A 61 -18.29 -7.12 5.93
C ALA A 61 -18.74 -6.99 7.39
N TYR A 62 -18.14 -6.07 8.18
CA TYR A 62 -18.57 -5.82 9.55
C TYR A 62 -19.98 -5.22 9.62
N LYS A 63 -20.33 -4.28 8.74
CA LYS A 63 -21.68 -3.70 8.66
C LYS A 63 -22.77 -4.68 8.22
N LYS A 64 -22.39 -5.77 7.55
CA LYS A 64 -23.33 -6.83 7.17
C LYS A 64 -23.60 -7.81 8.30
N VAL A 65 -22.69 -7.91 9.28
CA VAL A 65 -22.77 -8.84 10.41
C VAL A 65 -23.54 -8.23 11.60
N VAL A 66 -23.63 -6.90 11.68
CA VAL A 66 -24.42 -6.15 12.67
C VAL A 66 -25.76 -5.76 12.07
#